data_AF-A0A950MY15-F1
#
_entry.id   AF-A0A950MY15-F1
#
_cell.length_a   1.000
_cell.length_b   1.000
_cell.length_c   1.000
_cell.angle_alpha   90.00
_cell.angle_beta   90.00
_cell.angle_gamma   90.00
#
_symmetry.space_group_name_H-M   'P 1'
#
loop_
_entity.id
_entity.type
_entity.pdbx_description
1 polymer ?
#
loop_
_entity_poly.entity_id
_entity_poly.type
_entity_poly.pdbx_seq_one_letter_code
_entity_poly.pdbx_strand_id
1 'polypeptide(L)' 'MLGCTPPEMTYIAARAGYDYVGIRLIPMAPPHEPNYALPDNPQMLRQTKTALASTGVRVHDIEVARVYEG' A
#
# COMPACT_ATOMS: atom_id res chain seq x y z
N MET A 1 -7.39 2.47 -7.98
CA MET A 1 -6.00 2.24 -7.51
C MET A 1 -5.13 1.91 -8.72
N LEU A 2 -3.85 2.25 -8.71
CA LEU A 2 -2.92 2.08 -9.86
C LEU A 2 -2.65 0.62 -10.28
N GLY A 3 -3.32 -0.37 -9.67
CA GLY A 3 -3.17 -1.79 -10.00
C GLY A 3 -1.84 -2.41 -9.57
N CYS A 4 -1.02 -1.69 -8.82
CA CYS A 4 0.26 -2.15 -8.30
C CYS A 4 0.17 -2.52 -6.82
N THR A 5 0.92 -3.55 -6.43
CA THR A 5 1.07 -3.96 -5.04
C THR A 5 1.75 -2.85 -4.22
N PRO A 6 1.56 -2.79 -2.89
CA PRO A 6 2.22 -1.81 -2.03
C PRO A 6 3.76 -1.68 -2.20
N PRO A 7 4.56 -2.76 -2.34
CA PRO A 7 5.98 -2.61 -2.62
C PRO A 7 6.25 -2.00 -4.01
N GLU A 8 5.52 -2.42 -5.06
CA GLU A 8 5.67 -1.85 -6.40
C GLU A 8 5.33 -0.37 -6.42
N MET A 9 4.26 0.03 -5.73
CA MET A 9 3.86 1.42 -5.58
C MET A 9 4.99 2.25 -4.94
N THR A 10 5.66 1.70 -3.94
CA THR A 10 6.80 2.35 -3.27
C THR A 10 7.97 2.56 -4.23
N TYR A 11 8.35 1.54 -5.00
CA TYR A 11 9.41 1.68 -6.02
C TYR A 11 9.03 2.64 -7.16
N ILE A 12 7.75 2.69 -7.53
CA ILE A 12 7.24 3.66 -8.52
C ILE A 12 7.34 5.07 -7.96
N ALA A 13 6.90 5.29 -6.72
CA ALA A 13 6.96 6.60 -6.06
C ALA A 13 8.40 7.13 -6.00
N ALA A 14 9.34 6.27 -5.61
CA ALA A 14 10.77 6.61 -5.56
C ALA A 14 11.32 7.01 -6.95
N ARG A 15 11.03 6.21 -7.98
CA ARG A 15 11.46 6.50 -9.36
C ARG A 15 10.83 7.78 -9.92
N ALA A 16 9.65 8.13 -9.45
CA ALA A 16 8.96 9.37 -9.82
C ALA A 16 9.42 10.59 -9.00
N GLY A 17 10.29 10.41 -7.99
CA GLY A 17 10.81 11.51 -7.17
C GLY A 17 9.89 11.96 -6.03
N TYR A 18 8.97 11.11 -5.58
CA TYR A 18 8.12 11.40 -4.43
C TYR A 18 8.78 11.02 -3.11
N ASP A 19 8.53 11.82 -2.07
CA ASP A 19 9.00 11.55 -0.70
C ASP A 19 8.10 10.58 0.08
N TYR A 20 6.82 10.45 -0.32
CA TYR A 20 5.85 9.65 0.40
C TYR A 20 4.93 8.82 -0.50
N VAL A 21 4.33 7.77 0.09
CA VAL A 21 3.30 6.92 -0.49
C VAL A 21 2.12 6.76 0.48
N GLY A 22 0.90 6.74 -0.06
CA GLY A 22 -0.31 6.33 0.67
C GLY A 22 -0.61 4.86 0.39
N ILE A 23 -0.86 4.06 1.43
CA ILE A 23 -1.08 2.61 1.30
C ILE A 23 -2.51 2.27 1.75
N ARG A 24 -3.33 1.77 0.83
CA ARG A 24 -4.66 1.27 1.17
C ARG A 24 -4.57 -0.18 1.66
N LEU A 25 -4.84 -0.38 2.95
CA LEU A 25 -4.82 -1.69 3.60
C LEU A 25 -6.17 -2.40 3.53
N ILE A 26 -7.26 -1.63 3.55
CA ILE A 26 -8.62 -2.12 3.59
C ILE A 26 -9.24 -1.92 2.20
N PRO A 27 -9.66 -2.98 1.50
CA PRO A 27 -10.36 -2.83 0.22
C PRO A 27 -11.74 -2.21 0.47
N MET A 28 -12.16 -1.29 -0.39
CA MET A 28 -13.51 -0.71 -0.34
C MET A 28 -14.55 -1.59 -1.08
N ALA A 29 -14.08 -2.69 -1.68
CA ALA A 29 -14.84 -3.68 -2.43
C ALA A 29 -15.69 -3.14 -3.61
N PRO A 30 -15.28 -2.12 -4.40
CA PRO A 30 -15.87 -1.92 -5.71
C PRO A 30 -15.50 -3.09 -6.65
N PRO A 31 -16.29 -3.35 -7.71
CA PRO A 31 -15.97 -4.37 -8.70
C PRO A 31 -14.55 -4.18 -9.24
N HIS A 32 -13.76 -5.26 -9.24
CA HIS A 32 -12.39 -5.31 -9.75
C HIS A 32 -11.31 -4.54 -8.97
N GLU A 33 -11.57 -4.10 -7.73
CA GLU A 33 -10.49 -3.57 -6.90
C GLU A 33 -9.52 -4.69 -6.48
N PRO A 34 -8.21 -4.55 -6.70
CA PRO A 34 -7.25 -5.52 -6.20
C PRO A 34 -7.21 -5.45 -4.67
N ASN A 35 -7.56 -6.57 -4.02
CA ASN A 35 -7.39 -6.74 -2.59
C ASN A 35 -6.03 -7.39 -2.32
N TYR A 36 -5.07 -6.58 -1.89
CA TYR A 36 -3.74 -7.08 -1.55
C TYR A 36 -3.67 -7.73 -0.17
N ALA A 37 -4.72 -7.58 0.66
CA ALA A 37 -4.84 -8.14 2.01
C ALA A 37 -3.53 -7.97 2.81
N LEU A 38 -2.91 -6.78 2.73
CA LEU A 38 -1.57 -6.55 3.29
C LEU A 38 -1.45 -6.93 4.78
N PRO A 39 -2.47 -6.72 5.64
CA PRO A 39 -2.46 -7.19 7.03
C PRO A 39 -2.34 -8.72 7.17
N ASP A 40 -2.96 -9.47 6.26
CA ASP A 40 -2.99 -10.94 6.26
C ASP A 40 -1.87 -11.56 5.40
N ASN A 41 -1.06 -10.73 4.75
CA ASN A 41 0.01 -11.15 3.86
C ASN A 41 1.39 -10.75 4.41
N PRO A 42 1.98 -11.55 5.33
CA PRO A 42 3.23 -11.21 5.98
C PRO A 42 4.42 -11.14 5.03
N GLN A 43 4.39 -11.87 3.91
CA GLN A 43 5.44 -11.78 2.88
C GLN A 43 5.39 -10.43 2.17
N MET A 44 4.21 -10.00 1.74
CA MET A 44 4.05 -8.71 1.08
C MET A 44 4.37 -7.57 2.03
N LEU A 45 3.96 -7.65 3.31
CA LEU A 45 4.32 -6.66 4.32
C LEU A 45 5.85 -6.53 4.48
N ARG A 46 6.58 -7.65 4.50
CA ARG A 46 8.06 -7.61 4.51
C ARG A 46 8.61 -6.93 3.26
N GLN A 47 8.09 -7.26 2.08
CA GLN A 47 8.52 -6.65 0.83
C GLN A 47 8.24 -5.14 0.80
N THR A 48 7.08 -4.69 1.30
CA THR A 48 6.75 -3.26 1.42
C THR A 48 7.71 -2.54 2.35
N LYS A 49 8.02 -3.13 3.53
CA LYS A 49 9.00 -2.56 4.45
C LYS A 49 10.39 -2.46 3.83
N THR A 50 10.82 -3.49 3.11
CA THR A 50 12.08 -3.46 2.36
C THR A 50 12.09 -2.35 1.33
N ALA A 51 11.01 -2.18 0.54
CA ALA A 51 10.92 -1.14 -0.47
C ALA A 51 10.99 0.26 0.14
N LEU A 52 10.29 0.50 1.25
CA LEU A 52 10.35 1.78 1.99
C LEU A 52 11.77 2.06 2.48
N ALA A 53 12.42 1.07 3.10
CA ALA A 53 13.79 1.21 3.60
C ALA A 53 14.82 1.42 2.47
N SER A 54 14.68 0.74 1.33
CA SER A 54 15.64 0.85 0.22
C SER A 54 15.51 2.13 -0.57
N THR A 55 14.33 2.74 -0.60
CA THR A 55 14.05 3.93 -1.41
C THR A 55 14.10 5.23 -0.61
N GLY A 56 13.96 5.17 0.71
CA GLY A 56 13.79 6.35 1.56
C GLY A 56 12.38 6.96 1.52
N VAL A 57 11.49 6.44 0.66
CA VAL A 57 10.08 6.84 0.62
C VAL A 57 9.41 6.46 1.94
N ARG A 58 8.62 7.38 2.49
CA ARG A 58 7.90 7.16 3.75
C ARG A 58 6.41 6.97 3.51
N VAL A 59 5.73 6.37 4.49
CA VAL A 59 4.26 6.27 4.45
C VAL A 59 3.69 7.62 4.91
N HIS A 60 2.85 8.25 4.09
CA HIS A 60 2.12 9.46 4.48
C HIS A 60 0.84 9.10 5.23
N ASP A 61 0.08 8.16 4.67
CA ASP A 61 -1.18 7.68 5.22
C ASP A 61 -1.35 6.19 4.96
N ILE A 62 -2.20 5.59 5.80
CA ILE A 62 -2.81 4.29 5.54
C ILE A 62 -4.31 4.58 5.36
N GLU A 63 -4.79 4.39 4.14
CA GLU A 63 -6.06 4.96 3.67
C GLU A 63 -7.33 4.46 4.42
N VAL A 64 -8.49 5.05 4.09
CA VAL A 64 -9.82 4.94 4.76
C VAL A 64 -10.19 3.54 5.30
N ALA A 65 -10.61 3.51 6.56
CA ALA A 65 -11.29 2.36 7.17
C ALA A 65 -12.82 2.53 7.10
N ARG A 66 -13.54 1.45 6.77
CA ARG A 66 -14.99 1.38 6.91
C ARG A 66 -15.32 0.65 8.21
N VAL A 67 -16.07 1.32 9.08
CA VAL A 67 -16.60 0.74 10.32
C VAL A 67 -18.05 0.32 10.08
N TYR A 68 -18.41 -0.90 10.48
CA TYR A 68 -19.79 -1.39 10.46
C TYR A 68 -20.37 -1.36 11.87
N GLU A 69 -21.67 -1.16 12.01
CA GLU A 69 -22.33 -1.37 13.30
C GLU A 69 -22.29 -2.86 13.67
N GLY A 70 -22.05 -3.14 14.95
CA GLY A 70 -21.98 -4.49 15.51
C GLY A 70 -23.34 -5.05 15.90
#